data_AF-A0A7S3U4R7-F1
#
_entry.id   AF-A0A7S3U4R7-F1
#
_cell.length_a   1.000
_cell.length_b   1.000
_cell.length_c   1.000
_cell.angle_alpha   90.00
_cell.angle_beta   90.00
_cell.angle_gamma   90.00
#
_symmetry.space_group_name_H-M   'P 1'
#
loop_
_entity.id
_entity.type
_entity.pdbx_description
1 polymer ?
#
loop_
_entity_poly.entity_id
_entity_poly.type
_entity_poly.pdbx_seq_one_letter_code
_entity_poly.pdbx_strand_id
1 'polypeptide(L)'
;DTTAFRSLDWERDRFDIEFALERGTTYNSFLIQGPGIMPCLIDTSHAKFADLYFAELKAMVDFGALKYLVVSHTEPDHSGLVADVLELAALAGNDDLTVL
;
A
#
# COMPACT_ATOMS: atom_id res chain seq x y z
N ASP A 1 -6.52 -13.10 -8.88
CA ASP A 1 -7.14 -11.77 -9.06
C ASP A 1 -6.20 -10.67 -8.63
N THR A 2 -6.36 -9.50 -9.22
CA THR A 2 -5.57 -8.30 -8.90
C THR A 2 -6.53 -7.17 -8.58
N THR A 3 -6.34 -6.52 -7.44
CA THR A 3 -7.13 -5.37 -7.00
C THR A 3 -6.23 -4.15 -6.85
N ALA A 4 -6.65 -3.01 -7.40
CA ALA A 4 -5.96 -1.74 -7.24
C ALA A 4 -6.58 -0.94 -6.09
N PHE A 5 -5.74 -0.47 -5.17
CA PHE A 5 -6.10 0.53 -4.16
C PHE A 5 -5.61 1.89 -4.65
N ARG A 6 -6.52 2.87 -4.72
CA ARG A 6 -6.23 4.20 -5.26
C ARG A 6 -6.56 5.26 -4.24
N SER A 7 -5.55 5.78 -3.55
CA SER A 7 -5.71 6.94 -2.66
C SER A 7 -5.79 8.20 -3.52
N LEU A 8 -6.99 8.78 -3.64
CA LEU A 8 -7.25 9.94 -4.49
C LEU A 8 -6.95 11.24 -3.75
N ASP A 9 -6.04 12.03 -4.30
CA ASP A 9 -5.52 13.23 -3.67
C ASP A 9 -5.80 14.47 -4.52
N TRP A 10 -6.98 15.04 -4.33
CA TRP A 10 -7.43 16.25 -5.03
C TRP A 10 -6.82 17.52 -4.47
N GLU A 11 -6.40 17.50 -3.20
CA GLU A 11 -5.90 18.67 -2.47
C GLU A 11 -4.41 18.91 -2.69
N ARG A 12 -3.70 17.97 -3.32
CA ARG A 12 -2.30 18.16 -3.67
C ARG A 12 -2.18 19.18 -4.78
N ASP A 13 -1.62 20.33 -4.42
CA ASP A 13 -1.41 21.49 -5.28
C ASP A 13 -0.06 21.43 -6.01
N ARG A 14 0.86 20.54 -5.60
CA ARG A 14 2.16 20.33 -6.25
C ARG A 14 2.66 18.88 -6.25
N PHE A 15 3.24 18.46 -7.36
CA PHE A 15 4.07 17.26 -7.46
C PHE A 15 5.50 17.67 -7.13
N ASP A 16 5.98 17.25 -5.97
CA ASP A 16 7.16 17.82 -5.28
C ASP A 16 7.08 19.37 -5.14
N ILE A 17 8.20 20.07 -4.93
CA ILE A 17 8.23 21.54 -4.83
C ILE A 17 8.06 22.23 -6.20
N GLU A 18 8.32 21.51 -7.29
CA GLU A 18 8.61 22.09 -8.61
C GLU A 18 7.40 22.18 -9.57
N PHE A 19 6.42 21.28 -9.47
CA PHE A 19 5.34 21.19 -10.47
C PHE A 19 3.97 21.44 -9.85
N ALA A 20 3.28 22.51 -10.26
CA ALA A 20 1.89 22.72 -9.84
C ALA A 20 0.98 21.61 -10.40
N LEU A 21 0.08 21.09 -9.56
CA LEU A 21 -0.95 20.14 -9.92
C LEU A 21 -2.30 20.85 -9.98
N GLU A 22 -2.92 20.88 -11.16
CA GLU A 22 -4.26 21.46 -11.36
C GLU A 22 -5.38 20.42 -11.28
N ARG A 23 -5.03 19.12 -11.15
CA ARG A 23 -5.97 17.99 -11.22
C ARG A 23 -5.74 16.91 -10.17
N GLY A 24 -4.97 17.23 -9.13
CA GLY A 24 -4.58 16.28 -8.08
C GLY A 24 -3.72 15.13 -8.60
N THR A 25 -3.58 14.09 -7.78
CA THR A 25 -2.84 12.87 -8.10
C THR A 25 -3.48 11.64 -7.43
N THR A 26 -2.90 10.46 -7.66
CA THR A 26 -3.28 9.22 -6.99
C THR A 26 -2.06 8.43 -6.54
N TYR A 27 -2.09 7.89 -5.33
CA TYR A 27 -1.12 6.90 -4.86
C TYR A 27 -1.74 5.52 -5.02
N ASN A 28 -1.17 4.72 -5.92
CA ASN A 28 -1.73 3.43 -6.29
C ASN A 28 -0.85 2.31 -5.75
N SER A 29 -1.50 1.31 -5.14
CA SER A 29 -0.89 0.03 -4.77
C SER A 29 -1.79 -1.10 -5.20
N PHE A 30 -1.26 -2.32 -5.21
CA PHE A 30 -1.96 -3.48 -5.77
C PHE A 30 -1.88 -4.68 -4.85
N LEU A 31 -3.02 -5.34 -4.65
CA LEU A 31 -3.08 -6.64 -3.98
C LEU A 31 -3.31 -7.71 -5.03
N ILE A 32 -2.41 -8.69 -5.07
CA ILE A 32 -2.51 -9.88 -5.91
C ILE A 32 -2.79 -11.07 -5.00
N GLN A 33 -3.92 -11.73 -5.23
CA GLN A 33 -4.31 -12.92 -4.47
C GLN A 33 -5.34 -13.76 -5.24
N GLY A 34 -5.50 -15.03 -4.85
CA GLY A 34 -6.49 -15.93 -5.45
C GLY A 34 -6.14 -17.39 -5.24
N PRO A 35 -6.97 -18.32 -5.74
CA PRO A 35 -6.74 -19.75 -5.59
C PRO A 35 -5.36 -20.16 -6.14
N GLY A 36 -4.52 -20.74 -5.28
CA GLY A 36 -3.16 -21.18 -5.65
C GLY A 36 -2.13 -20.06 -5.81
N ILE A 37 -2.47 -18.80 -5.49
CA ILE A 37 -1.56 -17.65 -5.54
C ILE A 37 -1.21 -17.22 -4.12
N MET A 38 0.08 -17.01 -3.86
CA MET A 38 0.54 -16.44 -2.59
C MET A 38 0.19 -14.95 -2.53
N PRO A 39 -0.54 -14.47 -1.49
CA PRO A 39 -0.93 -13.07 -1.41
C PRO A 39 0.26 -12.12 -1.43
N CYS A 40 0.18 -11.09 -2.26
CA CYS A 40 1.26 -10.14 -2.50
C CYS A 40 0.70 -8.72 -2.54
N LEU A 41 1.28 -7.83 -1.73
CA LEU A 41 1.02 -6.39 -1.78
C LEU A 41 2.18 -5.71 -2.51
N ILE A 42 1.86 -4.91 -3.52
CA ILE A 42 2.82 -4.11 -4.28
C ILE A 42 2.62 -2.64 -3.94
N ASP A 43 3.68 -2.05 -3.40
CA ASP A 43 3.76 -0.72 -2.83
C ASP A 43 2.69 -0.46 -1.75
N THR A 44 2.74 0.72 -1.15
CA THR A 44 1.72 1.20 -0.23
C THR A 44 1.21 2.57 -0.68
N SER A 45 0.78 3.42 0.25
CA SER A 45 0.25 4.74 -0.06
C SER A 45 0.96 5.80 0.78
N HIS A 46 0.62 7.06 0.51
CA HIS A 46 1.06 8.19 1.31
C HIS A 46 0.45 8.15 2.71
N ALA A 47 1.24 8.42 3.75
CA ALA A 47 0.84 8.31 5.17
C ALA A 47 -0.48 9.02 5.52
N LYS A 48 -0.77 10.17 4.89
CA LYS A 48 -2.04 10.91 5.07
C LYS A 48 -3.31 10.12 4.74
N PHE A 49 -3.21 9.00 4.01
CA PHE A 49 -4.34 8.12 3.70
C PHE A 49 -4.40 6.88 4.59
N ALA A 50 -3.55 6.75 5.63
CA ALA A 50 -3.44 5.56 6.47
C ALA A 50 -4.80 4.99 6.88
N ASP A 51 -5.67 5.81 7.47
CA ASP A 51 -6.95 5.36 8.00
C ASP A 51 -7.85 4.75 6.92
N LEU A 52 -8.01 5.45 5.78
CA LEU A 52 -8.81 4.98 4.66
C LEU A 52 -8.18 3.75 4.00
N TYR A 53 -6.86 3.78 3.82
CA TYR A 53 -6.11 2.70 3.18
C TYR A 53 -6.23 1.39 3.96
N PHE A 54 -6.01 1.44 5.27
CA PHE A 54 -6.07 0.26 6.12
C PHE A 54 -7.48 -0.23 6.37
N ALA A 55 -8.50 0.64 6.34
CA ALA A 55 -9.90 0.21 6.40
C ALA A 55 -10.23 -0.72 5.23
N GLU A 56 -9.83 -0.35 4.01
CA GLU A 56 -10.06 -1.15 2.80
C GLU A 56 -9.15 -2.39 2.74
N LEU A 57 -7.85 -2.24 3.05
CA LEU A 57 -6.89 -3.34 2.95
C LEU A 57 -7.21 -4.47 3.94
N LYS A 58 -7.57 -4.15 5.19
CA LYS A 58 -7.95 -5.14 6.22
C LYS A 58 -9.22 -5.92 5.85
N ALA A 59 -10.10 -5.36 5.02
CA ALA A 59 -11.28 -6.06 4.53
C ALA A 59 -10.95 -7.08 3.42
N MET A 60 -9.77 -6.96 2.79
CA MET A 60 -9.41 -7.71 1.59
C MET A 60 -8.31 -8.75 1.82
N VAL A 61 -7.42 -8.55 2.80
CA VAL A 61 -6.31 -9.46 3.08
C VAL A 61 -6.15 -9.74 4.57
N ASP A 62 -5.83 -10.99 4.88
CA ASP A 62 -5.30 -11.37 6.19
C ASP A 62 -3.79 -11.10 6.21
N PHE A 63 -3.34 -10.21 7.09
CA PHE A 63 -1.92 -9.89 7.26
C PHE A 63 -1.09 -11.09 7.74
N GLY A 64 -1.73 -12.08 8.37
CA GLY A 64 -1.13 -13.37 8.73
C GLY A 64 -0.77 -14.24 7.52
N ALA A 65 -1.46 -14.03 6.39
CA ALA A 65 -1.30 -14.80 5.15
C ALA A 65 -0.56 -14.03 4.04
N LEU A 66 -0.22 -12.76 4.26
CA LEU A 66 0.49 -11.94 3.29
C LEU A 66 1.91 -12.48 3.09
N LYS A 67 2.23 -12.96 1.89
CA LYS A 67 3.52 -13.60 1.64
C LYS A 67 4.60 -12.61 1.19
N TYR A 68 4.20 -11.62 0.39
CA TYR A 68 5.12 -10.66 -0.20
C TYR A 68 4.64 -9.22 0.02
N LEU A 69 5.59 -8.36 0.38
CA LEU A 69 5.47 -6.92 0.27
C LEU A 69 6.55 -6.44 -0.70
N VAL A 70 6.14 -6.08 -1.92
CA VAL A 70 7.05 -5.56 -2.95
C VAL A 70 7.09 -4.05 -2.82
N VAL A 71 8.27 -3.47 -2.61
CA VAL A 71 8.49 -2.02 -2.54
C VAL A 71 9.24 -1.59 -3.79
N SER A 72 8.49 -1.30 -4.85
CA SER A 72 9.03 -0.95 -6.17
C SER A 72 9.75 0.40 -6.15
N HIS A 73 9.30 1.32 -5.28
CA HIS A 73 9.85 2.66 -5.11
C HIS A 73 9.79 3.10 -3.64
N THR A 74 10.78 3.87 -3.20
CA THR A 74 10.98 4.16 -1.77
C THR A 74 10.55 5.57 -1.35
N GLU A 75 10.12 6.44 -2.27
CA GLU A 75 9.61 7.76 -1.87
C GLU A 75 8.35 7.63 -0.99
N PRO A 76 8.18 8.50 0.02
CA PRO A 76 7.14 8.36 1.04
C PRO A 76 5.69 8.36 0.53
N ASP A 77 5.47 8.79 -0.70
CA ASP A 77 4.16 8.77 -1.33
C ASP A 77 3.75 7.38 -1.84
N HIS A 78 4.70 6.44 -1.91
CA HIS A 78 4.47 5.02 -2.19
C HIS A 78 4.89 4.11 -1.03
N SER A 79 5.89 4.49 -0.25
CA SER A 79 6.43 3.69 0.85
C SER A 79 5.90 4.09 2.23
N GLY A 80 5.07 5.14 2.30
CA GLY A 80 4.69 5.83 3.53
C GLY A 80 3.97 4.98 4.57
N LEU A 81 3.44 3.81 4.20
CA LEU A 81 2.75 2.89 5.10
C LEU A 81 3.43 1.51 5.20
N VAL A 82 4.65 1.35 4.66
CA VAL A 82 5.38 0.08 4.71
C VAL A 82 5.62 -0.38 6.14
N ALA A 83 6.01 0.54 7.03
CA ALA A 83 6.26 0.23 8.44
C ALA A 83 5.01 -0.31 9.14
N ASP A 84 3.85 0.32 8.90
CA ASP A 84 2.57 -0.11 9.46
C ASP A 84 2.15 -1.50 8.94
N VAL A 85 2.40 -1.82 7.66
CA VAL A 85 2.14 -3.16 7.11
C VAL A 85 3.01 -4.22 7.80
N LEU A 86 4.29 -3.91 8.03
CA LEU A 86 5.20 -4.82 8.73
C LEU A 86 4.77 -5.03 10.19
N GLU A 87 4.33 -3.98 10.88
CA GLU A 87 3.81 -4.09 12.25
C GLU A 87 2.53 -4.94 12.29
N LEU A 88 1.58 -4.70 11.37
CA LEU A 88 0.35 -5.50 11.28
C LEU A 88 0.64 -6.96 10.96
N ALA A 89 1.60 -7.25 10.08
CA ALA A 89 2.04 -8.60 9.79
C ALA A 89 2.65 -9.27 11.02
N ALA A 90 3.53 -8.58 11.75
CA ALA A 90 4.13 -9.09 12.98
C ALA A 90 3.08 -9.35 14.08
N LEU A 91 2.12 -8.43 14.27
CA LEU A 91 1.02 -8.59 15.23
C LEU A 91 0.09 -9.75 14.84
N ALA A 92 -0.04 -10.06 13.56
CA ALA A 92 -0.77 -11.23 13.06
C ALA A 92 0.04 -12.54 13.15
N GLY A 93 1.29 -12.50 13.63
CA GLY A 93 2.16 -13.66 13.76
C GLY A 93 2.77 -14.12 12.43
N ASN A 94 2.91 -13.22 11.45
CA ASN A 94 3.48 -13.53 10.16
C ASN A 94 5.01 -13.40 10.14
N ASP A 95 5.69 -14.48 10.54
CA ASP A 95 7.15 -14.57 10.51
C ASP A 95 7.74 -14.87 9.10
N ASP A 96 6.88 -15.07 8.09
CA ASP A 96 7.25 -15.57 6.76
C ASP A 96 7.02 -14.54 5.63
N LEU A 97 6.70 -13.29 6.00
CA LEU A 97 6.59 -12.16 5.08
C LEU A 97 7.96 -11.82 4.49
N THR A 98 8.05 -11.83 3.16
CA THR A 98 9.25 -11.40 2.43
C THR A 98 9.05 -10.00 1.86
N VAL A 99 9.98 -9.10 2.15
CA VAL A 99 10.04 -7.77 1.54
C VAL A 99 10.98 -7.84 0.33
N LEU A 100 10.49 -7.40 -0.83
CA LEU A 100 11.21 -7.42 -2.11
C LEU A 100 11.42 -5.99 -2.64
#